data_AF-M0FQK4-F1
#
_entry.id   AF-M0FQK4-F1
#
_cell.length_a   1.000
_cell.length_b   1.000
_cell.length_c   1.000
_cell.angle_alpha   90.00
_cell.angle_beta   90.00
_cell.angle_gamma   90.00
#
_symmetry.space_group_name_H-M   'P 1'
#
loop_
_entity.id
_entity.type
_entity.pdbx_description
1 polymer ?
#
loop_
_entity_poly.entity_id
_entity_poly.type
_entity_poly.pdbx_seq_one_letter_code
_entity_poly.pdbx_strand_id
1 'polypeptide(L)'
;MNWRLLAAFGVGVTAFLTVAAAVTELLGSVVEFSAFVGLPVGLLAGAATAAATWARLWNAPGARPALLGVATVGYAACVVAAASYAVSAVRGLVTVERALVLAGVAGLVAFALARREPDRFD
;
A
#
# COMPACT_ATOMS: atom_id res chain seq x y z
N MET A 1 18.48 -6.41 -6.70
CA MET A 1 17.43 -5.62 -6.01
C MET A 1 17.01 -6.42 -4.78
N ASN A 2 16.88 -5.82 -3.59
CA ASN A 2 16.41 -6.56 -2.41
C ASN A 2 14.87 -6.62 -2.41
N TRP A 3 14.31 -7.69 -3.00
CA TRP A 3 12.85 -7.85 -3.13
C TRP A 3 12.13 -7.95 -1.78
N ARG A 4 12.79 -8.51 -0.78
CA ARG A 4 12.30 -8.55 0.60
C ARG A 4 12.11 -7.16 1.17
N LEU A 5 13.06 -6.25 0.92
CA LEU A 5 12.98 -4.86 1.37
C LEU A 5 11.83 -4.13 0.67
N LEU A 6 11.72 -4.32 -0.65
CA LEU A 6 10.67 -3.72 -1.46
C LEU A 6 9.28 -4.18 -1.01
N ALA A 7 9.10 -5.48 -0.78
CA ALA A 7 7.84 -6.03 -0.30
C ALA A 7 7.52 -5.52 1.11
N ALA A 8 8.49 -5.55 2.04
CA ALA A 8 8.27 -5.08 3.41
C ALA A 8 7.87 -3.60 3.45
N PHE A 9 8.59 -2.75 2.71
CA PHE A 9 8.28 -1.33 2.67
C PHE A 9 6.93 -1.05 2.00
N GLY A 10 6.65 -1.66 0.84
CA GLY A 10 5.39 -1.44 0.14
C GLY A 10 4.18 -1.98 0.89
N VAL A 11 4.28 -3.16 1.53
CA VAL A 11 3.21 -3.70 2.40
C VAL A 11 2.97 -2.76 3.58
N GLY A 12 4.03 -2.25 4.20
CA GLY A 12 3.92 -1.26 5.27
C GLY A 12 3.23 0.03 4.83
N VAL A 13 3.59 0.58 3.67
CA VAL A 13 2.94 1.76 3.09
C VAL A 13 1.47 1.49 2.81
N THR A 14 1.15 0.32 2.26
CA THR A 14 -0.23 -0.06 1.97
C THR A 14 -1.07 -0.13 3.24
N ALA A 15 -0.56 -0.81 4.28
CA ALA A 15 -1.22 -0.91 5.58
C ALA A 15 -1.33 0.44 6.29
N PHE A 16 -0.32 1.30 6.20
CA PHE A 16 -0.37 2.66 6.72
C PHE A 16 -1.54 3.44 6.11
N LEU A 17 -1.62 3.48 4.78
CA LEU A 17 -2.64 4.24 4.07
C LEU A 17 -4.05 3.71 4.36
N THR A 18 -4.24 2.38 4.32
CA THR A 18 -5.55 1.77 4.53
C THR A 18 -6.04 1.96 5.96
N VAL A 19 -5.18 1.71 6.96
CA VAL A 19 -5.56 1.85 8.37
C VAL A 19 -5.73 3.31 8.75
N ALA A 20 -4.84 4.21 8.30
CA ALA A 20 -5.00 5.63 8.58
C ALA A 20 -6.33 6.16 8.02
N ALA A 21 -6.63 5.87 6.75
CA ALA A 21 -7.88 6.30 6.13
C ALA A 21 -9.11 5.72 6.84
N ALA A 22 -9.12 4.41 7.09
CA ALA A 22 -10.24 3.74 7.75
C ALA A 22 -10.51 4.31 9.16
N VAL A 23 -9.46 4.47 9.97
CA VAL A 23 -9.60 5.00 11.34
C VAL A 23 -10.03 6.47 11.30
N THR A 24 -9.46 7.30 10.42
CA THR A 24 -9.85 8.71 10.29
C THR A 24 -11.31 8.85 9.87
N GLU A 25 -11.79 8.03 8.93
CA GLU A 25 -13.17 8.05 8.47
C GLU A 25 -14.14 7.57 9.56
N LEU A 26 -13.83 6.44 10.21
CA LEU A 26 -14.65 5.88 11.30
C LEU A 26 -14.77 6.84 12.50
N LEU A 27 -13.70 7.55 12.84
CA LEU A 27 -13.72 8.53 13.94
C LEU A 27 -14.26 9.89 13.49
N GLY A 28 -14.37 10.15 12.18
CA GLY A 28 -14.76 11.46 11.66
C GLY A 28 -16.17 11.89 12.07
N SER A 29 -17.06 10.95 12.37
CA SER A 29 -18.41 11.24 12.88
C SER A 29 -18.45 11.57 14.38
N VAL A 30 -17.34 11.38 15.11
CA VAL A 30 -17.29 11.49 16.58
C VAL A 30 -16.23 12.50 17.04
N VAL A 31 -15.16 12.69 16.27
CA VAL A 31 -14.01 13.53 16.63
C VAL A 31 -13.68 14.47 15.47
N GLU A 32 -13.73 15.78 15.72
CA GLU A 32 -13.43 16.82 14.71
C GLU A 32 -12.03 16.69 14.10
N PHE A 33 -11.07 16.17 14.85
CA PHE A 33 -9.69 15.94 14.41
C PHE A 33 -9.31 14.46 14.43
N SER A 34 -10.16 13.61 13.87
CA SER A 34 -9.93 12.16 13.77
C SER A 34 -8.59 11.78 13.11
N ALA A 35 -8.01 12.66 12.30
CA ALA A 35 -6.68 12.49 11.72
C ALA A 35 -5.54 12.38 12.75
N PHE A 36 -5.66 13.04 13.92
CA PHE A 36 -4.67 12.91 15.00
C PHE A 36 -4.64 11.51 15.61
N VAL A 37 -5.69 10.72 15.45
CA VAL A 37 -5.74 9.33 15.88
C VAL A 37 -5.43 8.39 14.71
N GLY A 38 -6.03 8.64 13.54
CA GLY A 38 -5.87 7.78 12.37
C GLY A 38 -4.43 7.71 11.86
N LEU A 39 -3.72 8.83 11.78
CA LEU A 39 -2.34 8.84 11.28
C LEU A 39 -1.36 8.05 12.18
N PRO A 40 -1.32 8.25 13.51
CA PRO A 40 -0.50 7.42 14.39
C PRO A 40 -0.88 5.94 14.36
N VAL A 41 -2.17 5.60 14.38
CA VAL A 41 -2.62 4.21 14.34
C VAL A 41 -2.22 3.55 13.02
N GLY A 42 -2.40 4.25 11.90
CA GLY A 42 -1.91 3.82 10.61
C GLY A 42 -0.40 3.60 10.60
N LEU A 43 0.38 4.50 11.21
CA LEU A 43 1.84 4.38 11.27
C LEU A 43 2.27 3.13 12.03
N LEU A 44 1.64 2.85 13.16
CA LEU A 44 1.90 1.64 13.95
C LEU A 44 1.53 0.38 13.16
N ALA A 45 0.39 0.37 12.47
CA ALA A 45 -0.01 -0.76 11.63
C ALA A 45 0.93 -0.97 10.44
N GLY A 46 1.36 0.11 9.78
CA GLY A 46 2.35 0.08 8.70
C GLY A 46 3.70 -0.46 9.17
N ALA A 47 4.20 0.02 10.30
CA ALA A 47 5.44 -0.49 10.89
C ALA A 47 5.34 -1.97 11.28
N ALA A 48 4.23 -2.37 11.91
CA ALA A 48 4.01 -3.75 12.33
C ALA A 48 3.95 -4.72 11.13
N THR A 49 3.23 -4.34 10.07
CA THR A 49 3.12 -5.17 8.85
C THR A 49 4.42 -5.21 8.04
N ALA A 50 5.17 -4.10 7.97
CA ALA A 50 6.50 -4.09 7.37
C ALA A 50 7.47 -5.02 8.14
N ALA A 51 7.49 -4.92 9.47
CA ALA A 51 8.31 -5.77 10.32
C ALA A 51 7.92 -7.25 10.20
N ALA A 52 6.62 -7.56 10.21
CA ALA A 52 6.12 -8.93 10.02
C ALA A 52 6.52 -9.47 8.62
N THR A 53 6.42 -8.64 7.59
CA THR A 53 6.81 -9.01 6.21
C THR A 53 8.28 -9.33 6.13
N TRP A 54 9.13 -8.46 6.67
CA TRP A 54 10.58 -8.62 6.66
C TRP A 54 11.07 -9.79 7.52
N ALA A 55 10.50 -9.96 8.72
CA ALA A 55 10.97 -10.95 9.68
C ALA A 55 10.43 -12.36 9.41
N ARG A 56 9.21 -12.48 8.85
CA ARG A 56 8.52 -13.77 8.77
C ARG A 56 7.85 -14.03 7.42
N LEU A 57 6.97 -13.16 6.93
CA LEU A 57 6.10 -13.52 5.79
C LEU A 57 6.89 -13.70 4.48
N TRP A 58 8.00 -12.98 4.28
CA TRP A 58 8.82 -13.13 3.07
C TRP A 58 9.44 -14.53 2.92
N ASN A 59 9.69 -15.20 4.05
CA ASN A 59 10.29 -16.54 4.06
C ASN A 59 9.30 -17.63 3.63
N ALA A 60 8.01 -17.31 3.52
CA ALA A 60 7.01 -18.23 2.96
C ALA A 60 6.91 -18.03 1.44
N PRO A 61 7.39 -18.97 0.61
CA PRO A 61 7.45 -18.79 -0.85
C PRO A 61 6.07 -18.53 -1.46
N GLY A 62 5.04 -19.21 -0.95
CA GLY A 62 3.65 -19.03 -1.40
C GLY A 62 3.04 -17.66 -1.09
N ALA A 63 3.61 -16.91 -0.14
CA ALA A 63 3.12 -15.58 0.22
C ALA A 63 3.72 -14.45 -0.64
N ARG A 64 4.90 -14.68 -1.25
CA ARG A 64 5.65 -13.63 -1.97
C ARG A 64 4.85 -12.94 -3.09
N PRO A 65 4.09 -13.66 -3.94
CA PRO A 65 3.28 -12.99 -4.97
C PRO A 65 2.24 -12.06 -4.36
N ALA A 66 1.59 -12.48 -3.26
CA ALA A 66 0.61 -11.66 -2.55
C ALA A 66 1.26 -10.42 -1.92
N LEU A 67 2.42 -10.58 -1.28
CA LEU A 67 3.17 -9.47 -0.68
C LEU A 67 3.59 -8.44 -1.74
N LEU A 68 4.04 -8.88 -2.91
CA LEU A 68 4.42 -8.00 -4.02
C LEU A 68 3.21 -7.29 -4.65
N GLY A 69 2.09 -8.01 -4.80
CA GLY A 69 0.82 -7.43 -5.23
C GLY A 69 0.35 -6.33 -4.28
N VAL A 70 0.28 -6.64 -2.97
CA VAL A 70 -0.10 -5.67 -1.93
C VAL A 70 0.87 -4.49 -1.92
N ALA A 71 2.18 -4.72 -1.95
CA ALA A 71 3.19 -3.65 -1.98
C ALA A 71 2.97 -2.69 -3.16
N THR A 72 2.62 -3.24 -4.32
CA THR A 72 2.37 -2.46 -5.54
C THR A 72 1.15 -1.55 -5.38
N VAL A 73 0.11 -1.96 -4.64
CA VAL A 73 -1.06 -1.11 -4.35
C VAL A 73 -0.62 0.16 -3.63
N GLY A 74 0.13 0.03 -2.53
CA GLY A 74 0.62 1.18 -1.76
C GLY A 74 1.50 2.11 -2.59
N TYR A 75 2.43 1.56 -3.38
CA TYR A 75 3.26 2.37 -4.26
C TYR A 75 2.46 3.09 -5.34
N ALA A 76 1.53 2.40 -6.00
CA ALA A 76 0.69 2.99 -7.02
C ALA A 76 -0.18 4.13 -6.44
N ALA A 77 -0.74 3.93 -5.24
CA ALA A 77 -1.48 4.98 -4.54
C ALA A 77 -0.60 6.21 -4.26
N CYS A 78 0.62 6.03 -3.75
CA CYS A 78 1.58 7.11 -3.54
C CYS A 78 1.96 7.82 -4.85
N VAL A 79 2.19 7.09 -5.92
CA VAL A 79 2.53 7.66 -7.25
C VAL A 79 1.37 8.49 -7.79
N VAL A 80 0.15 7.98 -7.71
CA VAL A 80 -1.05 8.71 -8.17
C VAL A 80 -1.27 9.97 -7.33
N ALA A 81 -1.09 9.90 -6.01
CA ALA A 81 -1.17 11.06 -5.12
C ALA A 81 -0.07 12.09 -5.41
N ALA A 82 1.16 11.65 -5.62
CA ALA A 82 2.27 12.54 -5.98
C ALA A 82 2.03 13.21 -7.34
N ALA A 83 1.53 12.47 -8.33
CA ALA A 83 1.21 12.99 -9.65
C ALA A 83 0.06 14.01 -9.62
N SER A 84 -1.01 13.75 -8.87
CA SER A 84 -2.13 14.70 -8.74
C SER A 84 -1.72 15.98 -8.00
N TYR A 85 -0.77 15.87 -7.07
CA TYR A 85 -0.20 17.02 -6.38
C TYR A 85 0.71 17.85 -7.30
N ALA A 86 1.69 17.20 -7.94
CA ALA A 86 2.76 17.85 -8.70
C ALA A 86 2.37 18.29 -10.12
N VAL A 87 1.41 17.63 -10.76
CA VAL A 87 1.05 17.87 -12.16
C VAL A 87 -0.38 18.42 -12.24
N SER A 88 -0.51 19.73 -12.45
CA SER A 88 -1.81 20.42 -12.50
C SER A 88 -2.77 19.85 -13.55
N ALA A 89 -2.25 19.38 -14.70
CA ALA A 89 -3.07 18.75 -15.75
C ALA A 89 -3.71 17.42 -15.33
N VAL A 90 -3.10 16.71 -14.37
CA VAL A 90 -3.56 15.40 -13.89
C VAL A 90 -4.54 15.57 -12.71
N ARG A 91 -4.45 16.69 -11.98
CA ARG A 91 -5.27 16.96 -10.79
C ARG A 91 -6.78 16.86 -11.03
N GLY A 92 -7.27 17.33 -12.19
CA GLY A 92 -8.69 17.28 -12.54
C GLY A 92 -9.19 15.90 -13.01
N LEU A 93 -8.28 14.96 -13.30
CA LEU A 93 -8.60 13.63 -13.82
C LEU A 93 -8.60 12.55 -12.75
N VAL A 94 -7.84 12.77 -11.66
CA VAL A 94 -7.65 11.84 -10.55
C VAL A 94 -8.72 12.07 -9.49
N THR A 95 -9.73 11.20 -9.47
CA THR A 95 -10.63 11.03 -8.32
C THR A 95 -10.07 9.97 -7.38
N VAL A 96 -10.46 10.00 -6.09
CA VAL A 96 -10.05 8.98 -5.11
C VAL A 96 -10.42 7.58 -5.59
N GLU A 97 -11.64 7.41 -6.09
CA GLU A 97 -12.12 6.14 -6.63
C GLU A 97 -11.24 5.63 -7.79
N ARG A 98 -10.93 6.49 -8.77
CA ARG A 98 -10.05 6.13 -9.89
C ARG A 98 -8.64 5.77 -9.43
N ALA A 99 -8.10 6.50 -8.46
CA ALA A 99 -6.79 6.23 -7.88
C ALA A 99 -6.74 4.85 -7.22
N LEU A 100 -7.77 4.50 -6.45
CA LEU A 100 -7.89 3.20 -5.79
C LEU A 100 -8.06 2.06 -6.81
N VAL A 101 -8.86 2.25 -7.85
CA VAL A 101 -9.01 1.27 -8.93
C VAL A 101 -7.69 1.04 -9.65
N LEU A 102 -6.97 2.10 -10.02
CA LEU A 102 -5.65 2.00 -10.66
C LEU A 102 -4.64 1.27 -9.76
N ALA A 103 -4.59 1.62 -8.47
CA ALA A 103 -3.71 0.97 -7.52
C ALA A 103 -4.05 -0.52 -7.34
N GLY A 104 -5.34 -0.85 -7.25
CA GLY A 104 -5.82 -2.24 -7.15
C GLY A 104 -5.49 -3.06 -8.40
N VAL A 105 -5.71 -2.52 -9.59
CA VAL A 105 -5.36 -3.18 -10.86
C VAL A 105 -3.85 -3.38 -10.97
N ALA A 106 -3.04 -2.37 -10.63
CA ALA A 106 -1.59 -2.51 -10.61
C ALA A 106 -1.12 -3.61 -9.65
N GLY A 107 -1.71 -3.67 -8.46
CA GLY A 107 -1.46 -4.74 -7.49
C GLY A 107 -1.84 -6.12 -8.01
N LEU A 108 -2.99 -6.24 -8.67
CA LEU A 108 -3.46 -7.51 -9.25
C LEU A 108 -2.54 -7.98 -10.38
N VAL A 109 -2.09 -7.06 -11.23
CA VAL A 109 -1.12 -7.35 -12.31
C VAL A 109 0.21 -7.81 -11.71
N ALA A 110 0.73 -7.11 -10.71
CA ALA A 110 1.97 -7.50 -10.03
C ALA A 110 1.86 -8.88 -9.36
N PHE A 111 0.73 -9.15 -8.69
CA PHE A 111 0.43 -10.47 -8.13
C PHE A 111 0.42 -11.56 -9.21
N ALA A 112 -0.28 -11.33 -10.32
CA ALA A 112 -0.40 -12.30 -11.41
C ALA A 112 0.95 -12.59 -12.07
N LEU A 113 1.78 -11.57 -12.27
CA LEU A 113 3.13 -11.71 -12.81
C LEU A 113 4.05 -12.46 -11.83
N ALA A 114 4.05 -12.07 -10.56
CA ALA A 114 4.86 -12.72 -9.52
C ALA A 114 4.46 -14.19 -9.30
N ARG A 115 3.19 -14.52 -9.51
CA ARG A 115 2.68 -15.90 -9.44
C ARG A 115 3.11 -16.74 -10.65
N ARG A 116 3.30 -16.14 -11.82
CA ARG A 116 3.73 -16.84 -13.04
C ARG A 116 5.23 -17.12 -13.08
N GLU A 117 6.05 -16.26 -12.47
CA GLU A 117 7.51 -16.37 -12.46
C GLU A 117 8.07 -16.37 -11.02
N PRO A 118 7.78 -17.40 -10.19
CA PRO A 118 8.18 -17.40 -8.78
C PRO A 118 9.70 -17.39 -8.58
N ASP A 119 10.45 -18.02 -9.49
CA ASP A 119 11.91 -18.19 -9.43
C ASP A 119 12.69 -16.87 -9.61
N ARG A 120 12.01 -15.79 -10.03
CA ARG A 120 12.64 -14.49 -10.32
C ARG A 120 12.80 -13.58 -9.10
N PHE A 121 12.25 -13.98 -7.96
CA PHE A 121 12.09 -13.15 -6.76
C PHE A 121 12.70 -13.77 -5.49
N ASP A 122 13.63 -14.73 -5.64
CA ASP A 122 14.47 -15.22 -4.55
C ASP A 122 15.48 -14.17 -4.04
#